data_AF-A0A6H5HQS7-F1
#
_entry.id   AF-A0A6H5HQS7-F1
#
_cell.length_a   1.000
_cell.length_b   1.000
_cell.length_c   1.000
_cell.angle_alpha   90.00
_cell.angle_beta   90.00
_cell.angle_gamma   90.00
#
_symmetry.space_group_name_H-M   'P 1'
#
loop_
_entity.id
_entity.type
_entity.pdbx_description
1 polymer ?
#
loop_
_entity_poly.entity_id
_entity_poly.type
_entity_poly.pdbx_seq_one_letter_code
_entity_poly.pdbx_strand_id
1 'polypeptide(L)'
;MVLSTFSVKPKQNTVERLSHQSSVTIPFERSFRNLNQAPQSGQELQRYMFCGCGWPHHMLIPKGTADGYPCELFVMVSNWADDK
;
A
#
# COMPACT_ATOMS: atom_id res chain seq x y z
N MET A 1 9.32 -1.71 -1.20
CA MET A 1 9.01 -2.24 -2.55
C MET A 1 7.51 -2.18 -2.74
N VAL A 2 7.05 -1.33 -3.64
CA VAL A 2 5.62 -1.09 -3.90
C VAL A 2 5.36 -1.59 -5.31
N LEU A 3 4.76 -2.77 -5.45
CA LEU A 3 4.62 -3.45 -6.74
C LEU A 3 3.30 -3.04 -7.38
N SER A 4 3.37 -2.48 -8.58
CA SER A 4 2.23 -2.24 -9.45
C SER A 4 2.66 -2.53 -10.88
N THR A 5 1.84 -3.26 -11.63
CA THR A 5 2.08 -3.59 -13.03
C THR A 5 1.30 -2.61 -13.91
N PHE A 6 1.90 -2.20 -15.03
CA PHE A 6 1.26 -1.34 -16.02
C PHE A 6 1.76 -1.67 -17.42
N SER A 7 0.91 -1.45 -18.43
CA SER A 7 1.29 -1.63 -19.83
C SER A 7 2.06 -0.41 -20.31
N VAL A 8 3.21 -0.63 -20.94
CA VAL A 8 4.07 0.41 -21.50
C VAL A 8 3.74 0.58 -22.99
N LYS A 9 3.56 1.83 -23.44
CA LYS A 9 3.46 2.17 -24.86
C LYS A 9 4.85 2.55 -25.42
N PRO A 10 5.11 2.41 -26.73
CA PRO A 10 6.34 2.91 -27.31
C PRO A 10 6.54 4.40 -27.01
N LYS A 11 7.79 4.79 -26.76
CA LYS A 11 8.22 6.17 -26.42
C LYS A 11 7.85 6.57 -24.98
N GLN A 12 7.20 7.71 -24.81
CA GLN A 12 6.99 8.35 -23.53
C GLN A 12 5.73 7.84 -22.83
N ASN A 13 5.87 7.55 -21.54
CA ASN A 13 4.78 7.13 -20.66
C ASN A 13 4.84 7.98 -19.40
N THR A 14 3.68 8.40 -18.90
CA THR A 14 3.54 9.05 -17.59
C THR A 14 2.79 8.10 -16.68
N VAL A 15 3.34 7.81 -15.51
CA VAL A 15 2.74 6.93 -14.52
C VAL A 15 2.42 7.73 -13.26
N GLU A 16 1.15 7.80 -12.92
CA GLU A 16 0.66 8.43 -11.70
C GLU A 16 0.18 7.35 -10.73
N ARG A 17 0.56 7.50 -9.46
CA ARG A 17 0.23 6.53 -8.43
C ARG A 17 0.06 7.22 -7.09
N LEU A 18 -1.05 6.95 -6.43
CA LEU A 18 -1.37 7.54 -5.14
C LEU A 18 -0.77 6.70 -4.01
N SER A 19 -0.43 7.34 -2.89
CA SER A 19 0.17 6.67 -1.72
C SER A 19 -0.74 5.58 -1.14
N HIS A 20 -2.07 5.81 -1.12
CA HIS A 20 -3.04 4.84 -0.63
C HIS A 20 -3.22 3.61 -1.54
N GLN A 21 -2.71 3.65 -2.78
CA GLN A 21 -2.68 2.49 -3.67
C GLN A 21 -1.49 1.56 -3.36
N SER A 22 -0.63 1.91 -2.41
CA SER A 22 0.55 1.13 -2.02
C SER A 22 0.22 -0.28 -1.56
N SER A 23 0.94 -1.26 -2.11
CA SER A 23 0.79 -2.68 -1.74
C SER A 23 1.33 -3.03 -0.36
N VAL A 24 2.06 -2.11 0.29
CA VAL A 24 2.64 -2.33 1.63
C VAL A 24 1.87 -1.64 2.75
N THR A 25 0.72 -1.01 2.44
CA THR A 25 -0.08 -0.30 3.43
C THR A 25 -1.54 -0.74 3.48
N ILE A 26 -2.15 -0.63 4.65
CA ILE A 26 -3.56 -0.94 4.90
C ILE A 26 -4.35 0.30 5.35
N PRO A 27 -5.67 0.38 5.06
CA PRO A 27 -6.54 1.46 5.53
C PRO A 27 -6.59 1.58 7.06
N PHE A 28 -6.80 2.81 7.54
CA PHE A 28 -6.88 3.12 8.97
C PHE A 28 -7.95 2.28 9.68
N GLU A 29 -9.10 2.11 9.04
CA GLU A 29 -10.26 1.38 9.55
C GLU A 29 -9.92 -0.09 9.84
N ARG A 30 -8.92 -0.67 9.15
CA ARG A 30 -8.46 -2.03 9.44
C ARG A 30 -7.61 -2.09 10.71
N SER A 31 -6.79 -1.06 10.97
CA SER A 31 -5.93 -1.01 12.15
C SER A 31 -6.73 -0.76 13.44
N PHE A 32 -7.78 0.06 13.37
CA PHE A 32 -8.58 0.46 14.54
C PHE A 32 -10.02 -0.08 14.51
N ARG A 33 -10.23 -1.22 13.84
CA ARG A 33 -11.56 -1.85 13.73
C ARG A 33 -12.15 -2.21 15.09
N ASN A 34 -13.47 -2.07 15.21
CA ASN A 34 -14.19 -2.50 16.40
C ASN A 34 -14.43 -4.02 16.37
N LEU A 35 -13.79 -4.76 17.28
CA LEU A 35 -13.91 -6.21 17.37
C LEU A 35 -15.30 -6.67 17.86
N ASN A 36 -16.03 -5.81 18.59
CA ASN A 36 -17.39 -6.12 19.04
C ASN A 36 -18.41 -6.14 17.89
N GLN A 37 -18.04 -5.58 16.73
CA GLN A 37 -18.84 -5.56 15.51
C GLN A 37 -18.39 -6.63 14.50
N ALA A 38 -17.52 -7.56 14.90
CA ALA A 38 -17.04 -8.62 14.02
C ALA A 38 -18.21 -9.53 13.58
N PRO A 39 -18.28 -9.90 12.28
CA PRO A 39 -19.20 -10.93 11.82
C PRO A 39 -18.96 -12.24 12.56
N GLN A 40 -20.01 -12.99 12.92
CA GLN A 40 -19.87 -14.19 13.73
C GLN A 40 -19.41 -15.42 12.94
N SER A 41 -19.64 -15.46 11.62
CA SER A 41 -19.27 -16.58 10.75
C SER A 41 -19.27 -16.20 9.26
N GLY A 42 -18.86 -17.14 8.41
CA GLY A 42 -18.91 -17.00 6.96
C GLY A 42 -17.73 -16.23 6.34
N GLN A 43 -17.85 -15.92 5.04
CA GLN A 43 -16.80 -15.24 4.28
C GLN A 43 -16.50 -13.83 4.82
N GLU A 44 -17.49 -13.15 5.39
CA GLU A 44 -17.31 -11.82 5.97
C GLU A 44 -16.42 -11.86 7.22
N LEU A 45 -16.54 -12.89 8.07
CA LEU A 45 -15.60 -13.10 9.19
C LEU A 45 -14.18 -13.38 8.66
N GLN A 46 -14.04 -14.16 7.60
CA GLN A 46 -12.72 -14.45 7.01
C GLN A 46 -12.07 -13.18 6.45
N ARG A 47 -12.82 -12.34 5.74
CA ARG A 47 -12.36 -11.03 5.22
C ARG A 47 -12.03 -10.05 6.34
N TYR A 48 -12.83 -10.06 7.40
CA TYR A 48 -12.62 -9.28 8.61
C TYR A 48 -11.36 -9.73 9.34
N MET A 49 -11.14 -11.04 9.52
CA MET A 49 -9.97 -11.59 10.21
C MET A 49 -8.68 -11.57 9.38
N PHE A 50 -8.77 -11.37 8.05
CA PHE A 50 -7.60 -11.24 7.20
C PHE A 50 -6.71 -10.07 7.66
N CYS A 51 -5.57 -10.43 8.26
CA CYS A 51 -4.66 -9.50 8.90
C CYS A 51 -3.96 -8.58 7.88
N GLY A 52 -3.71 -9.06 6.66
CA GLY A 52 -3.02 -8.31 5.60
C GLY A 52 -1.68 -7.76 6.07
N CYS A 53 -0.57 -8.41 5.71
CA CYS A 53 0.75 -7.88 6.07
C CYS A 53 0.96 -6.50 5.40
N GLY A 54 0.92 -5.44 6.19
CA GLY A 54 1.08 -4.07 5.72
C GLY A 54 1.06 -3.05 6.86
N TRP A 55 1.68 -1.91 6.63
CA TRP A 55 1.72 -0.81 7.57
C TRP A 55 0.42 0.00 7.50
N PRO A 56 -0.11 0.53 8.60
CA PRO A 56 -1.21 1.50 8.52
C PRO A 56 -0.84 2.67 7.60
N HIS A 57 -1.76 3.20 6.79
CA HIS A 57 -1.47 4.30 5.85
C HIS A 57 -0.78 5.50 6.52
N HIS A 58 -1.15 5.79 7.77
CA HIS A 58 -0.60 6.90 8.56
C HIS A 58 0.79 6.62 9.18
N MET A 59 1.36 5.44 8.92
CA MET A 59 2.71 5.05 9.38
C MET A 59 3.70 4.83 8.22
N LEU A 60 3.31 5.12 6.97
CA LEU A 60 4.17 4.90 5.81
C LEU A 60 5.39 5.84 5.77
N ILE A 61 5.22 7.07 6.27
CA ILE A 61 6.24 8.13 6.24
C ILE A 61 6.60 8.49 7.68
N PRO A 62 7.89 8.65 8.01
CA PRO A 62 8.30 9.07 9.34
C PRO A 62 7.77 10.46 9.67
N LYS A 63 7.67 10.76 10.97
CA LYS A 63 7.37 12.11 11.44
C LYS A 63 8.50 13.06 11.00
N GLY A 64 8.14 14.09 10.25
CA GLY A 64 9.07 15.14 9.84
C GLY A 64 9.41 16.14 10.96
N THR A 65 10.21 17.13 10.60
CA THR A 65 10.58 18.29 11.43
C THR A 65 10.00 19.57 10.82
N ALA A 66 10.02 20.67 11.58
CA ALA A 66 9.56 21.97 11.09
C ALA A 66 10.39 22.47 9.89
N ASP A 67 11.70 22.18 9.89
CA ASP A 67 12.63 22.56 8.82
C ASP A 67 12.63 21.58 7.64
N GLY A 68 11.78 20.55 7.69
CA GLY A 68 11.77 19.45 6.73
C GLY A 68 12.76 18.34 7.11
N TYR A 69 12.38 17.11 6.79
CA TYR A 69 13.19 15.91 7.02
C TYR A 69 13.67 15.35 5.68
N PRO A 70 14.97 15.43 5.34
CA PRO A 70 15.47 14.98 4.04
C PRO A 70 15.28 13.47 3.85
N CYS A 71 14.67 13.12 2.72
CA CYS A 71 14.43 11.74 2.29
C CYS A 71 14.67 11.63 0.79
N GLU A 72 15.00 10.42 0.33
CA GLU A 72 15.12 10.11 -1.09
C GLU A 72 14.00 9.14 -1.50
N LEU A 73 13.38 9.38 -2.66
CA LEU A 73 12.43 8.46 -3.27
C LEU A 73 13.15 7.67 -4.36
N PHE A 74 13.26 6.36 -4.18
CA PHE A 74 13.78 5.44 -5.19
C PHE A 74 12.64 4.83 -6.01
N VAL A 75 12.75 4.90 -7.34
CA VAL A 75 11.81 4.31 -8.29
C VAL A 75 12.57 3.35 -9.20
N MET A 76 12.08 2.12 -9.31
CA MET A 76 12.62 1.09 -10.19
C MET A 76 11.52 0.57 -11.10
N VAL A 77 11.86 0.37 -12.37
CA VAL A 77 11.00 -0.27 -13.37
C VAL A 77 11.76 -1.46 -13.93
N SER A 78 11.12 -2.62 -13.91
CA SER A 78 11.65 -3.87 -14.39
C SER A 78 10.65 -4.57 -15.31
N ASN A 79 11.14 -5.54 -16.08
CA ASN A 79 10.28 -6.37 -16.92
C ASN A 79 9.55 -7.38 -16.04
N TRP A 80 8.22 -7.28 -15.98
CA TRP A 80 7.39 -8.19 -15.20
C TRP A 80 7.59 -9.67 -15.55
N ALA A 81 7.88 -9.99 -16.82
CA ALA A 81 8.06 -11.37 -17.24
C ALA A 81 9.29 -12.03 -16.60
N ASP A 82 10.30 -11.23 -16.24
CA ASP A 82 11.55 -11.69 -15.64
C ASP A 82 11.46 -11.78 -14.09
N ASP A 83 10.47 -11.11 -13.47
CA ASP A 83 10.34 -10.94 -12.01
C ASP A 83 9.12 -11.66 -11.39
N LYS A 84 8.36 -12.42 -12.17
CA LYS A 84 7.13 -13.10 -11.69
C LYS A 84 7.38 -14.43 -10.98
#